data_AF-A0A412XV64-F1
#
_entry.id   AF-A0A412XV64-F1
#
_cell.length_a   1.000
_cell.length_b   1.000
_cell.length_c   1.000
_cell.angle_alpha   90.00
_cell.angle_beta   90.00
_cell.angle_gamma   90.00
#
_symmetry.space_group_name_H-M   'P 1'
#
loop_
_entity.id
_entity.type
_entity.pdbx_description
1 polymer ?
#
loop_
_entity_poly.entity_id
_entity_poly.type
_entity_poly.pdbx_seq_one_letter_code
_entity_poly.pdbx_strand_id
1 'polypeptide(L)' 'MNKTSKYIIHAILIAIVVVGCIYSGRVEYTDDILSGMSFEKYQYIHDRIAPASRYEVAREYMRHQEFYDSKIY' A
#
# COMPACT_ATOMS: atom_id res chain seq x y z
N MET A 1 -2.75 37.84 13.77
CA MET A 1 -2.10 36.63 13.24
C MET A 1 -0.92 37.04 12.37
N ASN A 2 0.32 36.74 12.77
CA ASN A 2 1.51 37.18 12.01
C ASN A 2 1.61 36.44 10.66
N LYS A 3 2.17 37.09 9.64
CA LYS A 3 2.34 36.53 8.29
C LYS A 3 3.01 35.14 8.35
N THR A 4 4.05 35.00 9.19
CA THR A 4 4.75 33.73 9.44
C THR A 4 3.83 32.63 9.96
N SER A 5 2.94 32.95 10.90
CA SER A 5 1.98 31.97 11.45
C SER A 5 0.98 31.49 10.39
N LYS A 6 0.56 32.37 9.47
CA LYS A 6 -0.31 31.98 8.34
C LYS A 6 0.38 30.98 7.40
N TYR A 7 1.65 31.21 7.07
CA TYR A 7 2.41 30.29 6.20
C TYR A 7 2.65 28.94 6.86
N ILE A 8 2.96 28.91 8.15
CA ILE A 8 3.15 27.65 8.90
C ILE A 8 1.87 26.82 8.90
N ILE A 9 0.72 27.44 9.20
CA ILE A 9 -0.58 26.74 9.18
C ILE A 9 -0.89 26.20 7.79
N HIS A 10 -0.61 26.98 6.74
CA HIS A 10 -0.83 26.54 5.36
C HIS A 10 0.07 25.36 4.97
N ALA A 11 1.35 25.39 5.36
CA ALA A 11 2.27 24.29 5.12
C ALA A 11 1.83 22.99 5.82
N ILE A 12 1.33 23.09 7.06
CA ILE A 12 0.77 21.94 7.79
C ILE A 12 -0.45 21.37 7.06
N LEU A 13 -1.35 22.22 6.57
CA LEU A 13 -2.52 21.77 5.81
C LEU A 13 -2.11 21.03 4.54
N ILE A 14 -1.14 21.55 3.79
CA ILE A 14 -0.61 20.89 2.60
C ILE A 14 0.00 19.53 2.97
N ALA A 15 0.79 19.46 4.05
CA ALA A 15 1.40 18.21 4.49
C ALA A 15 0.35 17.15 4.84
N ILE A 16 -0.73 17.53 5.53
CA ILE A 16 -1.83 16.61 5.84
C ILE A 16 -2.49 16.07 4.56
N VAL A 17 -2.76 16.94 3.59
CA VAL A 17 -3.34 16.52 2.30
C VAL A 17 -2.42 15.54 1.57
N VAL A 18 -1.11 15.85 1.49
CA VAL A 18 -0.13 14.98 0.83
C VAL A 18 -0.03 13.61 1.51
N VAL A 19 0.02 13.56 2.85
CA VAL A 19 0.04 12.29 3.59
C VAL A 19 -1.25 11.49 3.34
N GLY A 20 -2.41 12.17 3.33
CA GLY A 20 -3.70 11.55 3.01
C GLY A 20 -3.72 10.93 1.61
N CYS A 21 -3.24 11.65 0.59
CA CYS A 21 -3.13 11.14 -0.77
C CYS A 21 -2.21 9.91 -0.88
N ILE A 22 -1.05 9.94 -0.21
CA ILE A 22 -0.11 8.81 -0.20
C ILE A 22 -0.76 7.59 0.47
N TYR A 23 -1.46 7.78 1.59
CA TYR A 23 -2.15 6.68 2.27
C TYR A 23 -3.28 6.09 1.42
N SER A 24 -4.13 6.93 0.82
CA SER A 24 -5.21 6.48 -0.09
C SER A 24 -4.64 5.67 -1.25
N GLY A 25 -3.58 6.17 -1.90
CA GLY A 25 -2.94 5.47 -3.01
C GLY A 25 -2.36 4.11 -2.61
N ARG A 26 -1.83 3.98 -1.39
CA ARG A 26 -1.38 2.66 -0.88
C ARG A 26 -2.54 1.71 -0.61
N VAL A 27 -3.67 2.21 -0.10
CA VAL A 27 -4.87 1.41 0.14
C VAL A 27 -5.46 0.94 -1.18
N GLU A 28 -5.68 1.84 -2.13
CA GLU A 28 -6.21 1.54 -3.47
C GLU A 28 -5.32 0.55 -4.22
N TYR A 29 -4.00 0.77 -4.25
CA TYR A 29 -3.05 -0.17 -4.86
C TYR A 29 -3.14 -1.57 -4.24
N THR A 30 -3.20 -1.64 -2.91
CA THR A 30 -3.28 -2.92 -2.20
C THR A 30 -4.61 -3.62 -2.49
N ASP A 31 -5.70 -2.87 -2.51
CA ASP A 31 -7.03 -3.44 -2.75
C ASP A 31 -7.19 -3.94 -4.18
N ASP A 32 -6.73 -3.17 -5.17
CA ASP A 32 -6.75 -3.55 -6.59
C ASP A 32 -6.03 -4.89 -6.82
N ILE A 33 -4.81 -5.02 -6.29
CA ILE A 33 -4.02 -6.25 -6.43
C ILE A 33 -4.66 -7.42 -5.69
N LEU A 34 -5.07 -7.21 -4.43
CA LEU A 34 -5.58 -8.30 -3.61
C LEU A 34 -6.99 -8.72 -4.00
N SER A 35 -7.79 -7.86 -4.63
CA SER A 35 -9.14 -8.18 -5.11
C SER A 35 -9.13 -9.24 -6.22
N GLY A 36 -8.08 -9.27 -7.03
CA GLY A 36 -7.87 -10.28 -8.08
C GLY A 36 -7.11 -11.52 -7.62
N MET A 37 -6.68 -11.58 -6.36
CA MET A 37 -5.84 -12.66 -5.82
C MET A 37 -6.70 -13.74 -5.16
N SER A 38 -6.44 -15.02 -5.47
CA SER A 38 -7.10 -16.12 -4.74
C SER A 38 -6.63 -16.16 -3.29
N PHE A 39 -7.48 -16.67 -2.40
CA PHE A 39 -7.17 -16.75 -0.98
C PHE A 39 -5.93 -17.62 -0.70
N GLU A 40 -5.78 -18.73 -1.43
CA GLU A 40 -4.65 -19.65 -1.31
C GLU A 40 -3.34 -19.00 -1.74
N LYS A 41 -3.34 -18.25 -2.85
CA LYS A 41 -2.20 -17.45 -3.31
C LYS A 41 -1.82 -16.40 -2.26
N TYR A 42 -2.81 -15.69 -1.72
CA TYR A 42 -2.58 -14.69 -0.67
C TYR A 42 -1.94 -15.32 0.57
N GLN A 43 -2.51 -16.40 1.10
CA GLN A 43 -2.00 -17.09 2.29
C GLN A 43 -0.59 -17.61 2.07
N TYR A 44 -0.33 -18.25 0.91
CA TYR A 44 1.00 -18.74 0.59
C TYR A 44 2.06 -17.64 0.60
N ILE A 45 1.75 -16.48 0.01
CA ILE A 45 2.67 -15.35 0.00
C ILE A 45 2.84 -14.81 1.43
N HIS A 46 1.74 -14.55 2.12
CA HIS A 46 1.74 -14.03 3.49
C HIS A 46 2.60 -14.88 4.44
N ASP A 47 2.42 -16.20 4.41
CA ASP A 47 3.13 -17.13 5.30
C ASP A 47 4.62 -17.24 4.93
N ARG A 48 4.95 -17.10 3.64
CA ARG A 48 6.35 -17.08 3.17
C ARG A 48 7.13 -15.86 3.66
N ILE A 49 6.46 -14.71 3.83
CA ILE A 49 7.10 -13.45 4.24
C ILE A 49 6.70 -12.99 5.65
N ALA A 50 6.12 -13.88 6.46
CA ALA A 50 5.59 -13.54 7.78
C ALA A 50 6.69 -13.05 8.76
N PRO A 51 6.38 -12.07 9.64
CA PRO A 51 5.12 -11.32 9.72
C PRO A 51 5.03 -10.27 8.60
N ALA A 52 3.93 -10.26 7.84
CA ALA A 52 3.73 -9.33 6.72
C ALA A 52 2.33 -8.69 6.73
N SER A 53 2.29 -7.41 6.39
CA SER A 53 1.04 -6.67 6.13
C SER A 53 0.47 -6.99 4.75
N ARG A 54 -0.81 -6.68 4.54
CA ARG A 54 -1.48 -6.78 3.22
C ARG A 54 -0.71 -6.03 2.11
N TYR A 55 -0.19 -4.84 2.43
CA TYR A 55 0.62 -4.06 1.49
C TYR A 55 1.92 -4.78 1.13
N GLU A 56 2.58 -5.43 2.09
CA GLU A 56 3.81 -6.17 1.84
C GLU A 56 3.56 -7.41 0.98
N VAL A 57 2.42 -8.09 1.18
CA VAL A 57 1.97 -9.18 0.32
C VAL A 57 1.72 -8.69 -1.11
N ALA A 58 0.96 -7.59 -1.29
CA ALA A 58 0.69 -7.02 -2.60
C ALA A 58 1.98 -6.57 -3.31
N ARG A 59 2.90 -5.94 -2.57
CA ARG A 59 4.20 -5.51 -3.08
C ARG A 59 5.10 -6.69 -3.45
N GLU A 60 5.14 -7.73 -2.63
CA GLU A 60 5.92 -8.95 -2.90
C GLU A 60 5.38 -9.68 -4.12
N TYR A 61 4.05 -9.78 -4.24
CA TYR A 61 3.39 -10.33 -5.42
C TYR A 61 3.80 -9.58 -6.68
N MET A 62 3.64 -8.25 -6.72
CA MET A 62 3.98 -7.46 -7.90
C MET A 62 5.47 -7.50 -8.25
N ARG A 63 6.35 -7.64 -7.25
CA ARG A 63 7.79 -7.79 -7.47
C ARG A 63 8.16 -9.12 -8.14
N HIS A 64 7.39 -10.17 -7.88
CA HIS A 64 7.66 -11.53 -8.38
C HIS A 64 6.43 -12.13 -9.07
N GLN A 65 5.72 -11.30 -9.85
CA GLN A 65 4.41 -11.66 -10.39
C GLN A 65 4.46 -12.94 -11.23
N GLU A 66 5.42 -13.03 -12.16
CA GLU A 66 5.59 -14.21 -13.01
C GLU A 66 5.79 -15.51 -12.21
N PHE A 67 6.55 -15.44 -11.11
CA PHE A 67 6.77 -16.59 -10.24
C PHE A 67 5.48 -17.04 -9.56
N TYR A 68 4.70 -16.10 -9.01
CA TYR A 68 3.44 -16.43 -8.35
C TYR A 68 2.32 -16.78 -9.32
N ASP A 69 2.31 -16.24 -10.53
CA ASP A 69 1.33 -16.61 -11.56
C ASP A 69 1.64 -17.95 -12.22
N SER A 70 2.90 -18.40 -12.19
CA SER A 70 3.28 -19.74 -12.66
C SER A 70 2.86 -20.89 -11.74
N LYS A 71 2.43 -20.58 -10.51
CA LYS A 71 2.07 -21.57 -9.50
C LYS A 71 0.59 -21.92 -9.52
N ILE A 72 0.32 -23.19 -9.21
CA ILE A 72 -1.00 -23.69 -8.85
C ILE A 72 -1.05 -23.74 -7.33
N TYR A 73 -2.11 -23.21 -6.75
CA TYR A 73 -2.31 -23.05 -5.30
C TYR A 73 -3.44 -23.93 -4.80
#